data_AF-A0AAV0U656-F1
#
_entry.id   AF-A0AAV0U656-F1
#
_cell.length_a   1.000
_cell.length_b   1.000
_cell.length_c   1.000
_cell.angle_alpha   90.00
_cell.angle_beta   90.00
_cell.angle_gamma   90.00
#
_symmetry.space_group_name_H-M   'P 1'
#
loop_
_entity.id
_entity.type
_entity.pdbx_description
1 polymer ?
#
loop_
_entity_poly.entity_id
_entity_poly.type
_entity_poly.pdbx_seq_one_letter_code
_entity_poly.pdbx_strand_id
1 'polypeptide(L)'
;MPSHSASPASSPVATDDVRHGLLLYVNGQRVEIAENDVRPDKTLLQFLRQDLRLTGTKLGCGEGGCGACTVMVSRFDVALGHVRHISVNSCLAPLCAMDTCAVTTVEGLGTLTDATGQATGLHEVQKALAESHASQCGYCTPGFVMALYSMVKQREAGGKLTMEDIEHGMDGNLCRCTGYRPILDAAKSFGDDADRAHCKGSCPGCPNALKTSNAEVDIEDLHGDKPDEVTSCSSRKIRELAESRRLRTNNAYEVISTSNKTAALDVSSFPKELVEKAKKPQVLQIDGKHVQWFAPVTLAHLLELKSHYPDAKISVGNSEMGIEMKFKGFKYARLINVSRVPELVATKAVTSADHINQTVFAGTDPFEGVKIGAAVTLTEVKQELSELIKNLLSYRTRTLESICKMLKWFASTHIRNVACIAGNLVTASPISDMNPLLAAMDAYHRNAVYKRSAMHPSA
;
A
#
# COMPACT_ATOMS: atom_id res chain seq x y z
N MET A 1 -12.72 -38.72 31.36
CA MET A 1 -12.88 -37.79 30.22
C MET A 1 -14.26 -37.18 30.30
N PRO A 2 -14.37 -35.86 30.51
CA PRO A 2 -15.52 -35.11 30.07
C PRO A 2 -15.12 -34.13 28.95
N SER A 3 -15.89 -34.20 27.87
CA SER A 3 -15.88 -33.29 26.74
C SER A 3 -16.33 -31.89 27.18
N HIS A 4 -15.43 -30.92 27.22
CA HIS A 4 -15.79 -29.51 27.30
C HIS A 4 -16.10 -28.99 25.90
N SER A 5 -17.37 -29.05 25.52
CA SER A 5 -17.92 -28.18 24.48
C SER A 5 -18.01 -26.77 25.06
N ALA A 6 -17.08 -25.90 24.70
CA ALA A 6 -17.18 -24.48 24.99
C ALA A 6 -18.32 -23.89 24.13
N SER A 7 -19.41 -23.46 24.76
CA SER A 7 -20.41 -22.61 24.11
C SER A 7 -19.80 -21.24 23.78
N PRO A 8 -20.15 -20.62 22.63
CA PRO A 8 -19.66 -19.30 22.28
C PRO A 8 -20.31 -18.27 23.20
N ALA A 9 -19.50 -17.56 23.98
CA ALA A 9 -19.96 -16.43 24.78
C ALA A 9 -20.36 -15.28 23.83
N SER A 10 -21.61 -14.85 23.92
CA SER A 10 -22.22 -13.78 23.11
C SER A 10 -21.61 -12.42 23.43
N SER A 11 -21.02 -11.80 22.40
CA SER A 11 -20.53 -10.41 22.35
C SER A 11 -21.71 -9.40 22.46
N PRO A 12 -21.50 -8.19 23.02
CA PRO A 12 -22.51 -7.13 23.12
C PRO A 12 -22.74 -6.38 21.80
N VAL A 13 -22.11 -6.79 20.70
CA VAL A 13 -22.54 -6.41 19.36
C VAL A 13 -23.85 -7.14 19.09
N ALA A 14 -24.92 -6.42 18.73
CA ALA A 14 -26.16 -7.06 18.30
C ALA A 14 -25.84 -8.15 17.28
N THR A 15 -26.24 -9.40 17.54
CA THR A 15 -25.82 -10.60 16.81
C THR A 15 -26.05 -10.52 15.30
N ASP A 16 -26.93 -9.62 14.87
CA ASP A 16 -27.31 -9.41 13.47
C ASP A 16 -26.33 -8.54 12.67
N ASP A 17 -25.30 -7.93 13.28
CA ASP A 17 -24.33 -7.07 12.58
C ASP A 17 -22.90 -7.66 12.47
N VAL A 18 -22.75 -8.97 12.71
CA VAL A 18 -21.50 -9.70 12.52
C VAL A 18 -21.53 -10.47 11.20
N ARG A 19 -20.51 -10.27 10.38
CA ARG A 19 -20.29 -11.03 9.15
C ARG A 19 -19.31 -12.17 9.37
N HIS A 20 -19.64 -13.31 8.77
CA HIS A 20 -18.82 -14.53 8.82
C HIS A 20 -18.25 -14.97 7.48
N GLY A 21 -18.61 -14.30 6.37
CA GLY A 21 -18.04 -14.53 5.03
C GLY A 21 -17.27 -13.32 4.51
N LEU A 22 -16.41 -13.55 3.51
CA LEU A 22 -15.66 -12.48 2.85
C LEU A 22 -16.34 -12.04 1.56
N LEU A 23 -16.28 -10.74 1.27
CA LEU A 23 -16.65 -10.18 -0.01
C LEU A 23 -15.49 -9.33 -0.51
N LEU A 24 -15.02 -9.61 -1.73
CA LEU A 24 -14.02 -8.82 -2.41
C LEU A 24 -14.31 -8.81 -3.91
N TYR A 25 -13.62 -7.94 -4.65
CA TYR A 25 -13.62 -7.97 -6.10
C TYR A 25 -12.21 -8.35 -6.58
N VAL A 26 -12.12 -9.17 -7.63
CA VAL A 26 -10.85 -9.50 -8.28
C VAL A 26 -11.01 -9.25 -9.78
N ASN A 27 -10.21 -8.34 -10.34
CA ASN A 27 -10.26 -7.97 -11.77
C ASN A 27 -11.67 -7.57 -12.23
N GLY A 28 -12.40 -6.81 -11.40
CA GLY A 28 -13.77 -6.39 -11.67
C GLY A 28 -14.85 -7.44 -11.41
N GLN A 29 -14.47 -8.70 -11.14
CA GLN A 29 -15.42 -9.76 -10.81
C GLN A 29 -15.72 -9.81 -9.32
N ARG A 30 -17.01 -9.88 -8.96
CA ARG A 30 -17.46 -10.04 -7.58
C ARG A 30 -17.13 -11.44 -7.08
N VAL A 31 -16.46 -11.53 -5.93
CA VAL A 31 -16.04 -12.78 -5.30
C VAL A 31 -16.56 -12.81 -3.88
N GLU A 32 -17.39 -13.81 -3.58
CA GLU A 32 -17.93 -14.05 -2.24
C GLU A 32 -17.44 -15.40 -1.75
N ILE A 33 -16.92 -15.43 -0.52
CA ILE A 33 -16.39 -16.63 0.12
C ILE A 33 -17.24 -16.90 1.35
N ALA A 34 -18.00 -18.00 1.31
CA ALA A 34 -18.86 -18.41 2.41
C ALA A 34 -18.04 -18.76 3.64
N GLU A 35 -18.64 -18.61 4.83
CA GLU A 35 -17.99 -18.82 6.14
C GLU A 35 -17.15 -20.10 6.22
N ASN A 36 -17.71 -21.23 5.80
CA ASN A 36 -17.05 -22.54 5.86
C ASN A 36 -15.84 -22.67 4.92
N ASP A 37 -15.70 -21.79 3.93
CA ASP A 37 -14.62 -21.81 2.94
C ASP A 37 -13.52 -20.79 3.26
N VAL A 38 -13.76 -19.85 4.19
CA VAL A 38 -12.77 -18.84 4.56
C VAL A 38 -11.67 -19.49 5.40
N ARG A 39 -10.42 -19.30 4.98
CA ARG A 39 -9.24 -19.73 5.72
C ARG A 39 -8.41 -18.53 6.18
N PRO A 40 -8.40 -18.18 7.48
CA PRO A 40 -7.66 -17.03 7.99
C PRO A 40 -6.14 -17.11 7.84
N ASP A 41 -5.57 -18.30 7.67
CA ASP A 41 -4.15 -18.55 7.40
C ASP A 41 -3.79 -18.44 5.91
N LYS A 42 -4.77 -18.27 5.01
CA LYS A 42 -4.55 -18.16 3.56
C LYS A 42 -4.12 -16.74 3.18
N THR A 43 -3.05 -16.64 2.40
CA THR A 43 -2.60 -15.35 1.84
C THR A 43 -3.35 -15.02 0.55
N LEU A 44 -3.40 -13.73 0.19
CA LEU A 44 -3.97 -13.30 -1.07
C LEU A 44 -3.28 -13.97 -2.26
N LEU A 45 -1.95 -14.13 -2.23
CA LEU A 45 -1.20 -14.81 -3.29
C LEU A 45 -1.64 -16.27 -3.48
N GLN A 46 -1.85 -17.00 -2.37
CA GLN A 46 -2.36 -18.36 -2.43
C GLN A 46 -3.76 -18.39 -3.04
N PHE A 47 -4.65 -17.51 -2.57
CA PHE A 47 -6.01 -17.40 -3.10
C PHE A 47 -6.03 -17.14 -4.62
N LEU A 48 -5.31 -16.12 -5.08
CA LEU A 48 -5.24 -15.77 -6.51
C LEU A 48 -4.75 -16.94 -7.36
N ARG A 49 -3.68 -17.62 -6.95
CA ARG A 49 -3.04 -18.65 -7.77
C ARG A 49 -3.69 -20.03 -7.67
N GLN A 50 -4.14 -20.41 -6.47
CA GLN A 50 -4.61 -21.76 -6.17
C GLN A 50 -6.12 -21.88 -6.37
N ASP A 51 -6.88 -20.86 -5.98
CA ASP A 51 -8.34 -20.92 -6.00
C ASP A 51 -8.87 -20.29 -7.29
N LEU A 52 -8.41 -19.08 -7.62
CA LEU A 52 -8.86 -18.36 -8.83
C LEU A 52 -8.05 -18.67 -10.10
N ARG A 53 -6.94 -19.41 -9.98
CA ARG A 53 -6.03 -19.75 -11.10
C ARG A 53 -5.48 -18.55 -11.87
N LEU A 54 -5.43 -17.38 -11.23
CA LEU A 54 -4.75 -16.18 -11.72
C LEU A 54 -3.26 -16.29 -11.39
N THR A 55 -2.51 -16.87 -12.32
CA THR A 55 -1.11 -17.28 -12.09
C THR A 55 -0.06 -16.25 -12.51
N GLY A 56 -0.48 -15.10 -13.03
CA GLY A 56 0.35 -13.96 -13.42
C GLY A 56 1.10 -13.36 -12.23
N THR A 57 0.45 -13.20 -11.08
CA THR A 57 1.11 -12.83 -9.82
C THR A 57 2.00 -13.98 -9.34
N LYS A 58 3.28 -13.70 -9.05
CA LYS A 58 4.31 -14.74 -8.80
C LYS A 58 4.76 -14.81 -7.34
N LEU A 59 5.21 -15.99 -6.92
CA LEU A 59 5.91 -16.17 -5.63
C LEU A 59 7.42 -16.11 -5.89
N GLY A 60 8.09 -15.04 -5.43
CA GLY A 60 9.54 -14.93 -5.49
C GLY A 60 10.22 -15.33 -4.18
N CYS A 61 10.09 -14.48 -3.15
CA CYS A 61 10.74 -14.69 -1.84
C CYS A 61 9.78 -15.10 -0.72
N GLY A 62 8.53 -14.61 -0.72
CA GLY A 62 7.54 -14.89 0.34
C GLY A 62 7.66 -14.00 1.59
N GLU A 63 8.53 -13.00 1.55
CA GLU A 63 8.84 -12.10 2.67
C GLU A 63 8.71 -10.61 2.29
N GLY A 64 8.12 -10.30 1.14
CA GLY A 64 7.86 -8.92 0.70
C GLY A 64 9.04 -8.17 0.07
N GLY A 65 10.26 -8.73 0.07
CA GLY A 65 11.46 -8.04 -0.45
C GLY A 65 11.61 -7.96 -1.98
N CYS A 66 10.95 -8.82 -2.77
CA CYS A 66 11.20 -8.90 -4.22
C CYS A 66 10.14 -8.26 -5.13
N GLY A 67 8.94 -7.99 -4.63
CA GLY A 67 7.85 -7.38 -5.42
C GLY A 67 7.28 -8.23 -6.57
N ALA A 68 7.73 -9.47 -6.78
CA ALA A 68 7.18 -10.34 -7.84
C ALA A 68 5.69 -10.69 -7.64
N CYS A 69 5.21 -10.55 -6.40
CA CYS A 69 3.83 -10.79 -5.99
C CYS A 69 2.97 -9.51 -5.91
N THR A 70 3.46 -8.39 -6.43
CA THR A 70 2.75 -7.10 -6.33
C THR A 70 1.41 -7.15 -7.07
N VAL A 71 0.37 -6.67 -6.40
CA VAL A 71 -0.99 -6.44 -6.93
C VAL A 71 -1.45 -5.06 -6.50
N MET A 72 -2.44 -4.50 -7.18
CA MET A 72 -3.09 -3.27 -6.73
C MET A 72 -4.29 -3.63 -5.85
N VAL A 73 -4.40 -2.96 -4.71
CA VAL A 73 -5.57 -3.02 -3.83
C VAL A 73 -6.23 -1.65 -3.83
N SER A 74 -7.52 -1.64 -4.12
CA SER A 74 -8.35 -0.44 -4.10
C SER A 74 -9.37 -0.54 -2.98
N ARG A 75 -9.52 0.55 -2.21
CA ARG A 75 -10.51 0.67 -1.15
C ARG A 75 -11.08 2.09 -1.15
N PHE A 76 -12.38 2.21 -0.84
CA PHE A 76 -12.99 3.52 -0.65
C PHE A 76 -12.57 4.11 0.69
N ASP A 77 -11.97 5.28 0.66
CA ASP A 77 -11.61 6.05 1.84
C ASP A 77 -12.79 6.93 2.24
N VAL A 78 -13.40 6.62 3.39
CA VAL A 78 -14.59 7.35 3.88
C VAL A 78 -14.23 8.77 4.32
N ALA A 79 -13.03 8.98 4.87
CA ALA A 79 -12.59 10.28 5.34
C ALA A 79 -12.28 11.22 4.16
N LEU A 80 -11.66 10.69 3.11
CA LEU A 80 -11.28 11.46 1.92
C LEU A 80 -12.34 11.48 0.81
N GLY A 81 -13.38 10.66 0.92
CA GLY A 81 -14.50 10.61 -0.03
C GLY A 81 -14.16 10.07 -1.42
N HIS A 82 -13.00 9.43 -1.61
CA HIS A 82 -12.56 8.89 -2.89
C HIS A 82 -11.93 7.51 -2.75
N VAL A 83 -11.69 6.86 -3.89
CA VAL A 83 -11.08 5.53 -3.94
C VAL A 83 -9.58 5.68 -3.88
N ARG A 84 -8.95 5.00 -2.93
CA ARG A 84 -7.51 4.93 -2.81
C ARG A 84 -6.98 3.67 -3.48
N HIS A 85 -5.92 3.82 -4.27
CA HIS A 85 -5.22 2.73 -4.93
C HIS A 85 -3.82 2.59 -4.33
N ILE A 86 -3.47 1.39 -3.86
CA ILE A 86 -2.14 1.09 -3.31
C ILE A 86 -1.59 -0.20 -3.89
N SER A 87 -0.28 -0.27 -4.03
CA SER A 87 0.42 -1.51 -4.38
C SER A 87 0.73 -2.31 -3.11
N VAL A 88 0.50 -3.63 -3.14
CA VAL A 88 0.64 -4.53 -1.98
C VAL A 88 1.35 -5.83 -2.37
N ASN A 89 2.20 -6.34 -1.49
CA ASN A 89 2.75 -7.70 -1.62
C ASN A 89 1.70 -8.75 -1.23
N SER A 90 1.09 -9.39 -2.22
CA SER A 90 0.05 -10.41 -1.97
C SER A 90 0.55 -11.64 -1.19
N CYS A 91 1.86 -11.89 -1.13
CA CYS A 91 2.42 -12.99 -0.35
C CYS A 91 2.32 -12.81 1.18
N LEU A 92 2.23 -11.55 1.65
CA LEU A 92 2.10 -11.22 3.07
C LEU A 92 0.68 -10.78 3.44
N ALA A 93 -0.13 -10.35 2.47
CA ALA A 93 -1.50 -9.91 2.71
C ALA A 93 -2.40 -11.10 3.11
N PRO A 94 -2.97 -11.14 4.34
CA PRO A 94 -3.98 -12.13 4.70
C PRO A 94 -5.23 -11.95 3.83
N LEU A 95 -5.83 -13.05 3.36
CA LEU A 95 -7.04 -12.97 2.55
C LEU A 95 -8.19 -12.27 3.31
N CYS A 96 -8.34 -12.52 4.61
CA CYS A 96 -9.34 -11.88 5.45
C CYS A 96 -9.20 -10.35 5.52
N ALA A 97 -7.98 -9.81 5.37
CA ALA A 97 -7.76 -8.35 5.34
C ALA A 97 -8.26 -7.71 4.03
N MET A 98 -8.49 -8.51 2.98
CA MET A 98 -9.00 -8.08 1.69
C MET A 98 -10.53 -8.00 1.63
N ASP A 99 -11.24 -8.33 2.73
CA ASP A 99 -12.67 -8.09 2.81
C ASP A 99 -12.96 -6.60 2.54
N THR A 100 -13.97 -6.40 1.71
CA THR A 100 -14.43 -5.13 1.14
C THR A 100 -13.37 -4.35 0.33
N CYS A 101 -12.44 -5.05 -0.31
CA CYS A 101 -11.47 -4.47 -1.25
C CYS A 101 -11.73 -4.89 -2.69
N ALA A 102 -11.23 -4.11 -3.64
CA ALA A 102 -11.07 -4.51 -5.04
C ALA A 102 -9.60 -4.76 -5.35
N VAL A 103 -9.26 -5.99 -5.72
CA VAL A 103 -7.91 -6.43 -6.10
C VAL A 103 -7.80 -6.44 -7.63
N THR A 104 -6.73 -5.86 -8.15
CA THR A 104 -6.37 -5.95 -9.57
C THR A 104 -5.03 -6.66 -9.71
N THR A 105 -5.00 -7.70 -10.53
CA THR A 105 -3.79 -8.46 -10.89
C THR A 105 -3.34 -8.08 -12.30
N VAL A 106 -2.18 -8.61 -12.74
CA VAL A 106 -1.64 -8.32 -14.08
C VAL A 106 -2.60 -8.75 -15.19
N GLU A 107 -3.37 -9.83 -14.99
CA GLU A 107 -4.38 -10.30 -15.93
C GLU A 107 -5.57 -9.33 -16.03
N GLY A 108 -5.89 -8.61 -14.95
CA GLY A 108 -6.98 -7.64 -14.93
C GLY A 108 -6.72 -6.36 -15.74
N LEU A 109 -5.47 -6.12 -16.14
CA LEU A 109 -5.11 -4.97 -17.00
C LEU A 109 -5.42 -5.24 -18.47
N GLY A 110 -5.31 -6.50 -18.90
CA GLY A 110 -5.38 -6.88 -20.30
C GLY A 110 -4.55 -8.12 -20.58
N THR A 111 -5.00 -8.88 -21.59
CA THR A 111 -4.36 -10.11 -22.07
C THR A 111 -4.21 -10.06 -23.59
N LEU A 112 -3.28 -10.84 -24.15
CA LEU A 112 -3.19 -10.97 -25.61
C LEU A 112 -4.46 -11.57 -26.21
N THR A 113 -5.06 -12.53 -25.50
CA THR A 113 -6.32 -13.19 -25.83
C THR A 113 -7.08 -13.48 -24.53
N ASP A 114 -8.39 -13.24 -24.51
CA ASP A 114 -9.25 -13.67 -23.41
C ASP A 114 -9.45 -15.20 -23.39
N ALA A 115 -10.26 -15.67 -22.44
CA ALA A 115 -10.60 -17.09 -22.28
C ALA A 115 -11.37 -17.69 -23.49
N THR A 116 -11.94 -16.85 -24.35
CA THR A 116 -12.62 -17.25 -25.60
C THR A 116 -11.69 -17.22 -26.82
N GLY A 117 -10.45 -16.77 -26.64
CA GLY A 117 -9.47 -16.58 -27.71
C GLY A 117 -9.55 -15.23 -28.42
N GLN A 118 -10.42 -14.31 -27.97
CA GLN A 118 -10.55 -12.97 -28.55
C GLN A 118 -9.46 -12.04 -28.03
N ALA A 119 -8.88 -11.23 -28.92
CA ALA A 119 -7.84 -10.28 -28.53
C ALA A 119 -8.41 -9.15 -27.66
N THR A 120 -8.04 -9.11 -26.37
CA THR A 120 -8.38 -7.98 -25.47
C THR A 120 -7.36 -6.86 -25.53
N GLY A 121 -6.15 -7.14 -26.02
CA GLY A 121 -5.05 -6.19 -26.07
C GLY A 121 -4.31 -6.04 -24.74
N LEU A 122 -3.10 -5.49 -24.83
CA LEU A 122 -2.27 -5.16 -23.67
C LEU A 122 -2.58 -3.75 -23.18
N HIS A 123 -2.60 -3.56 -21.87
CA HIS A 123 -2.61 -2.23 -21.27
C HIS A 123 -1.34 -1.46 -21.64
N GLU A 124 -1.41 -0.13 -21.74
CA GLU A 124 -0.25 0.70 -22.14
C GLU A 124 0.97 0.49 -21.23
N VAL A 125 0.77 0.23 -19.94
CA VAL A 125 1.86 -0.17 -19.01
C VAL A 125 2.54 -1.47 -19.44
N GLN A 126 1.76 -2.52 -19.74
CA GLN A 126 2.30 -3.81 -20.19
C GLN A 126 3.05 -3.64 -21.52
N LYS A 127 2.44 -2.90 -22.46
CA LYS A 127 3.01 -2.62 -23.78
C LYS A 127 4.32 -1.83 -23.70
N ALA A 128 4.36 -0.77 -22.89
CA ALA A 128 5.56 0.05 -22.72
C ALA A 128 6.76 -0.77 -22.20
N LEU A 129 6.54 -1.64 -21.21
CA LEU A 129 7.61 -2.53 -20.71
C LEU A 129 8.05 -3.55 -21.77
N ALA A 130 7.10 -4.17 -22.47
CA ALA A 130 7.41 -5.15 -23.52
C ALA A 130 8.23 -4.52 -24.67
N GLU A 131 7.76 -3.40 -25.22
CA GLU A 131 8.39 -2.69 -26.35
C GLU A 131 9.76 -2.10 -25.99
N SER A 132 9.98 -1.77 -24.72
CA SER A 132 11.24 -1.16 -24.26
C SER A 132 12.33 -2.17 -23.89
N HIS A 133 12.12 -3.46 -24.17
CA HIS A 133 12.98 -4.57 -23.76
C HIS A 133 13.15 -4.67 -22.23
N ALA A 134 12.12 -4.27 -21.47
CA ALA A 134 12.12 -4.26 -20.01
C ALA A 134 11.84 -5.65 -19.40
N SER A 135 11.80 -6.70 -20.21
CA SER A 135 11.53 -8.07 -19.79
C SER A 135 12.46 -9.04 -20.52
N GLN A 136 13.23 -9.82 -19.76
CA GLN A 136 14.06 -10.92 -20.27
C GLN A 136 13.46 -12.27 -19.87
N CYS A 137 13.76 -12.76 -18.65
CA CYS A 137 13.16 -14.02 -18.15
C CYS A 137 11.65 -13.90 -17.86
N GLY A 138 11.14 -12.68 -17.72
CA GLY A 138 9.71 -12.38 -17.54
C GLY A 138 9.14 -12.59 -16.13
N TYR A 139 9.88 -13.21 -15.20
CA TYR A 139 9.32 -13.61 -13.90
C TYR A 139 8.94 -12.42 -13.01
N CYS A 140 9.77 -11.36 -12.98
CA CYS A 140 9.49 -10.15 -12.19
C CYS A 140 8.56 -9.17 -12.89
N THR A 141 8.34 -9.32 -14.21
CA THR A 141 7.61 -8.36 -15.05
C THR A 141 6.20 -8.06 -14.54
N PRO A 142 5.38 -9.05 -14.11
CA PRO A 142 4.08 -8.77 -13.51
C PRO A 142 4.14 -7.83 -12.30
N GLY A 143 5.15 -7.98 -11.44
CA GLY A 143 5.34 -7.13 -10.27
C GLY A 143 5.61 -5.67 -10.64
N PHE A 144 6.52 -5.44 -11.60
CA PHE A 144 6.82 -4.09 -12.12
C PHE A 144 5.61 -3.45 -12.82
N VAL A 145 4.88 -4.24 -13.63
CA VAL A 145 3.64 -3.78 -14.28
C VAL A 145 2.65 -3.30 -13.23
N MET A 146 2.40 -4.08 -12.18
CA MET A 146 1.43 -3.73 -11.15
C MET A 146 1.87 -2.56 -10.26
N ALA A 147 3.18 -2.43 -9.99
CA ALA A 147 3.74 -1.28 -9.29
C ALA A 147 3.51 0.01 -10.08
N LEU A 148 3.89 0.03 -11.36
CA LEU A 148 3.69 1.18 -12.24
C LEU A 148 2.21 1.52 -12.42
N TYR A 149 1.39 0.51 -12.67
CA TYR A 149 -0.04 0.69 -12.85
C TYR A 149 -0.72 1.31 -11.62
N SER A 150 -0.34 0.89 -10.42
CA SER A 150 -0.88 1.47 -9.17
C SER A 150 -0.57 2.97 -9.06
N MET A 151 0.66 3.38 -9.40
CA MET A 151 1.07 4.79 -9.42
C MET A 151 0.32 5.60 -10.48
N VAL A 152 0.17 5.04 -11.69
CA VAL A 152 -0.59 5.67 -12.78
C VAL A 152 -2.05 5.86 -12.36
N LYS A 153 -2.67 4.88 -11.70
CA LYS A 153 -4.04 5.00 -11.19
C LYS A 153 -4.17 6.05 -10.09
N GLN A 154 -3.17 6.16 -9.22
CA GLN A 154 -3.14 7.21 -8.20
C GLN A 154 -3.02 8.61 -8.83
N ARG A 155 -2.23 8.77 -9.89
CA ARG A 155 -2.19 10.02 -10.66
C ARG A 155 -3.55 10.34 -11.30
N GLU A 156 -4.17 9.37 -11.96
CA GLU A 156 -5.48 9.53 -12.60
C GLU A 156 -6.59 9.92 -11.60
N ALA A 157 -6.44 9.56 -10.32
CA ALA A 157 -7.33 9.97 -9.24
C ALA A 157 -7.09 11.41 -8.72
N GLY A 158 -6.30 12.22 -9.42
CA GLY A 158 -6.04 13.64 -9.08
C GLY A 158 -4.67 13.90 -8.45
N GLY A 159 -3.77 12.92 -8.46
CA GLY A 159 -2.39 13.07 -8.02
C GLY A 159 -1.45 13.62 -9.10
N LYS A 160 -0.17 13.80 -8.72
CA LYS A 160 0.95 13.99 -9.64
C LYS A 160 1.86 12.76 -9.59
N LEU A 161 2.55 12.47 -10.69
CA LEU A 161 3.52 11.38 -10.75
C LEU A 161 4.78 11.86 -11.43
N THR A 162 5.85 12.06 -10.68
CA THR A 162 7.16 12.43 -11.24
C THR A 162 8.01 11.18 -11.58
N MET A 163 9.07 11.36 -12.35
CA MET A 163 10.05 10.29 -12.58
C MET A 163 10.72 9.81 -11.29
N GLU A 164 10.94 10.71 -10.32
CA GLU A 164 11.47 10.35 -8.99
C GLU A 164 10.45 9.53 -8.20
N ASP A 165 9.16 9.88 -8.25
CA ASP A 165 8.10 9.08 -7.61
C ASP A 165 8.04 7.66 -8.21
N ILE A 166 8.22 7.53 -9.52
CA ILE A 166 8.22 6.23 -10.22
C ILE A 166 9.38 5.36 -9.75
N GLU A 167 10.57 5.93 -9.62
CA GLU A 167 11.76 5.24 -9.13
C GLU A 167 11.58 4.75 -7.69
N HIS A 168 11.12 5.63 -6.80
CA HIS A 168 10.82 5.25 -5.42
C HIS A 168 9.66 4.25 -5.31
N GLY A 169 8.65 4.34 -6.18
CA GLY A 169 7.53 3.41 -6.18
C GLY A 169 7.89 1.99 -6.63
N MET A 170 9.06 1.82 -7.25
CA MET A 170 9.61 0.53 -7.69
C MET A 170 10.75 0.00 -6.80
N ASP A 171 11.06 0.67 -5.68
CA ASP A 171 12.09 0.28 -4.71
C ASP A 171 11.91 -1.14 -4.13
N GLY A 172 10.70 -1.71 -4.24
CA GLY A 172 10.35 -3.06 -3.82
C GLY A 172 10.35 -4.12 -4.90
N ASN A 173 10.72 -3.79 -6.14
CA ASN A 173 10.69 -4.72 -7.26
C ASN A 173 12.10 -5.10 -7.68
N LEU A 174 12.47 -6.37 -7.49
CA LEU A 174 13.80 -6.85 -7.85
C LEU A 174 13.82 -7.51 -9.23
N CYS A 175 14.81 -7.15 -10.04
CA CYS A 175 15.11 -7.80 -11.31
C CYS A 175 16.57 -8.24 -11.35
N ARG A 176 16.80 -9.51 -11.71
CA ARG A 176 18.17 -10.05 -11.83
C ARG A 176 18.73 -10.01 -13.26
N CYS A 177 17.88 -9.76 -14.26
CA CYS A 177 18.25 -9.93 -15.67
C CYS A 177 18.48 -8.61 -16.41
N THR A 178 17.61 -7.62 -16.22
CA THR A 178 17.56 -6.43 -17.11
C THR A 178 18.56 -5.34 -16.76
N GLY A 179 19.15 -5.38 -15.56
CA GLY A 179 19.93 -4.27 -15.02
C GLY A 179 19.11 -2.99 -14.81
N TYR A 180 17.78 -3.10 -14.67
CA TYR A 180 16.80 -2.03 -14.40
C TYR A 180 16.64 -0.94 -15.46
N ARG A 181 17.70 -0.49 -16.14
CA ARG A 181 17.65 0.60 -17.13
C ARG A 181 16.45 0.53 -18.09
N PRO A 182 16.21 -0.57 -18.85
CA PRO A 182 15.08 -0.60 -19.78
C PRO A 182 13.71 -0.57 -19.07
N ILE A 183 13.62 -1.03 -17.83
CA ILE A 183 12.41 -0.92 -17.00
C ILE A 183 12.17 0.54 -16.63
N LEU A 184 13.20 1.22 -16.12
CA LEU A 184 13.11 2.63 -15.72
C LEU A 184 12.88 3.55 -16.92
N ASP A 185 13.50 3.29 -18.09
CA ASP A 185 13.22 4.03 -19.33
C ASP A 185 11.73 3.99 -19.68
N ALA A 186 11.14 2.79 -19.65
CA ALA A 186 9.72 2.57 -19.94
C ALA A 186 8.83 3.23 -18.88
N ALA A 187 9.16 3.02 -17.61
CA ALA A 187 8.36 3.48 -16.48
C ALA A 187 8.39 5.01 -16.37
N LYS A 188 9.57 5.62 -16.37
CA LYS A 188 9.75 7.07 -16.26
C LYS A 188 9.07 7.84 -17.38
N SER A 189 8.83 7.21 -18.55
CA SER A 189 8.01 7.81 -19.59
C SER A 189 6.60 8.17 -19.11
N PHE A 190 6.05 7.53 -18.07
CA PHE A 190 4.73 7.83 -17.49
C PHE A 190 4.73 9.03 -16.55
N GLY A 191 5.89 9.57 -16.19
CA GLY A 191 6.01 10.75 -15.34
C GLY A 191 5.50 12.02 -16.04
N ASP A 192 4.92 12.92 -15.26
CA ASP A 192 4.40 14.22 -15.72
C ASP A 192 5.54 15.17 -16.13
N ASP A 193 6.74 14.93 -15.62
CA ASP A 193 7.99 15.63 -15.90
C ASP A 193 8.86 14.94 -16.97
N ALA A 194 8.39 13.87 -17.60
CA ALA A 194 9.17 13.08 -18.57
C ALA A 194 9.75 13.92 -19.73
N ASP A 195 9.05 14.96 -20.19
CA ASP A 195 9.56 15.84 -21.27
C ASP A 195 10.74 16.70 -20.85
N ARG A 196 10.87 16.96 -19.54
CA ARG A 196 11.95 17.76 -18.94
C ARG A 196 13.23 16.96 -18.76
N ALA A 197 13.18 15.63 -18.98
CA ALA A 197 14.36 14.79 -18.97
C ALA A 197 15.34 15.27 -20.04
N HIS A 198 16.56 15.63 -19.66
CA HIS A 198 17.61 16.08 -20.59
C HIS A 198 18.94 15.39 -20.27
N CYS A 199 19.86 15.41 -21.23
CA CYS A 199 21.22 14.87 -21.04
C CYS A 199 22.17 16.04 -20.81
N LYS A 200 22.95 16.03 -19.73
CA LYS A 200 24.00 17.04 -19.48
C LYS A 200 25.24 16.84 -20.37
N GLY A 201 25.40 15.67 -21.00
CA GLY A 201 26.47 15.42 -21.99
C GLY A 201 27.90 15.47 -21.43
N SER A 202 28.09 15.45 -20.10
CA SER A 202 29.38 15.66 -19.43
C SER A 202 30.02 14.39 -18.87
N CYS A 203 29.42 13.20 -19.07
CA CYS A 203 29.92 11.97 -18.45
C CYS A 203 31.15 11.39 -19.18
N PRO A 204 32.26 11.08 -18.47
CA PRO A 204 33.45 10.48 -19.05
C PRO A 204 33.12 9.15 -19.75
N GLY A 205 33.51 9.00 -21.02
CA GLY A 205 33.30 7.77 -21.79
C GLY A 205 31.95 7.63 -22.50
N CYS A 206 31.05 8.62 -22.41
CA CYS A 206 29.82 8.62 -23.21
C CYS A 206 30.10 9.00 -24.67
N PRO A 207 29.54 8.29 -25.67
CA PRO A 207 29.68 8.64 -27.09
C PRO A 207 29.21 10.08 -27.42
N ASN A 208 28.26 10.61 -26.64
CA ASN A 208 27.77 11.99 -26.76
C ASN A 208 28.62 13.00 -25.97
N ALA A 209 29.46 12.56 -25.03
CA ALA A 209 30.32 13.41 -24.19
C ALA A 209 31.74 13.59 -24.76
N LEU A 210 32.07 12.96 -25.89
CA LEU A 210 33.35 13.10 -26.61
C LEU A 210 33.61 14.52 -27.16
N LYS A 211 32.95 15.56 -26.63
CA LYS A 211 33.19 16.96 -27.03
C LYS A 211 33.62 17.91 -25.92
N THR A 212 33.45 17.64 -24.62
CA THR A 212 33.94 18.57 -23.57
C THR A 212 34.12 17.91 -22.19
N SER A 213 35.40 17.80 -21.81
CA SER A 213 36.03 17.84 -20.47
C SER A 213 35.54 16.97 -19.29
N ASN A 214 36.55 16.42 -18.62
CA ASN A 214 36.58 15.61 -17.41
C ASN A 214 35.85 16.23 -16.19
N ALA A 215 34.69 15.68 -15.83
CA ALA A 215 34.16 15.72 -14.47
C ALA A 215 33.74 14.30 -14.08
N GLU A 216 34.17 13.82 -12.92
CA GLU A 216 33.64 12.60 -12.31
C GLU A 216 32.20 12.89 -11.89
N VAL A 217 31.24 12.29 -12.59
CA VAL A 217 29.80 12.39 -12.28
C VAL A 217 29.30 10.98 -12.06
N ASP A 218 28.72 10.74 -10.88
CA ASP A 218 28.12 9.46 -10.52
C ASP A 218 26.85 9.22 -11.37
N ILE A 219 26.59 7.95 -11.73
CA ILE A 219 25.46 7.58 -12.60
C ILE A 219 24.09 7.82 -11.94
N GLU A 220 24.09 8.02 -10.62
CA GLU A 220 22.90 8.19 -9.77
C GLU A 220 22.53 9.66 -9.50
N ASP A 221 23.35 10.64 -9.91
CA ASP A 221 23.05 12.06 -9.70
C ASP A 221 22.12 12.60 -10.81
N LEU A 222 20.83 12.27 -10.71
CA LEU A 222 19.77 12.70 -11.63
C LEU A 222 19.30 14.16 -11.42
N HIS A 223 19.92 14.90 -10.50
CA HIS A 223 19.51 16.27 -10.20
C HIS A 223 20.24 17.29 -11.08
N GLY A 224 19.48 18.09 -11.83
CA GLY A 224 20.03 19.23 -12.53
C GLY A 224 20.52 20.32 -11.57
N ASP A 225 21.27 21.29 -12.08
CA ASP A 225 21.77 22.40 -11.26
C ASP A 225 20.63 23.35 -10.81
N LYS A 226 19.42 23.13 -11.35
CA LYS A 226 18.17 23.81 -11.00
C LYS A 226 17.15 22.82 -10.44
N PRO A 227 16.31 23.23 -9.47
CA PRO A 227 15.31 22.35 -8.83
C PRO A 227 14.31 21.71 -9.81
N ASP A 228 14.09 22.31 -10.98
CA ASP A 228 13.07 21.89 -11.95
C ASP A 228 13.61 21.01 -13.09
N GLU A 229 14.91 20.69 -13.07
CA GLU A 229 15.60 20.04 -14.18
C GLU A 229 15.91 18.57 -13.83
N VAL A 230 15.44 17.63 -14.66
CA VAL A 230 15.71 16.20 -14.48
C VAL A 230 16.75 15.73 -15.49
N THR A 231 17.91 15.29 -15.01
CA THR A 231 18.98 14.81 -15.87
C THR A 231 18.90 13.30 -16.00
N SER A 232 19.04 12.75 -17.22
CA SER A 232 19.11 11.30 -17.43
C SER A 232 19.88 10.94 -18.71
N CYS A 233 20.73 9.92 -18.64
CA CYS A 233 21.36 9.33 -19.82
C CYS A 233 20.35 8.72 -20.80
N SER A 234 19.15 8.35 -20.31
CA SER A 234 18.04 7.83 -21.12
C SER A 234 17.05 8.91 -21.57
N SER A 235 17.34 10.19 -21.31
CA SER A 235 16.43 11.32 -21.57
C SER A 235 15.78 11.29 -22.95
N ARG A 236 16.56 11.08 -24.03
CA ARG A 236 16.02 10.97 -25.39
C ARG A 236 14.96 9.87 -25.50
N LYS A 237 15.26 8.66 -25.04
CA LYS A 237 14.36 7.49 -25.11
C LYS A 237 13.12 7.69 -24.25
N ILE A 238 13.28 8.24 -23.05
CA ILE A 238 12.16 8.56 -22.14
C ILE A 238 11.18 9.53 -22.82
N ARG A 239 11.69 10.60 -23.44
CA ARG A 239 10.88 11.59 -24.17
C ARG A 239 10.20 10.97 -25.40
N GLU A 240 10.91 10.21 -26.22
CA GLU A 240 10.35 9.53 -27.40
C GLU A 240 9.21 8.56 -27.00
N LEU A 241 9.39 7.81 -25.89
CA LEU A 241 8.35 6.92 -25.35
C LEU A 241 7.14 7.70 -24.82
N ALA A 242 7.37 8.81 -24.10
CA ALA A 242 6.31 9.65 -23.57
C ALA A 242 5.48 10.29 -24.70
N GLU A 243 6.14 10.81 -25.73
CA GLU A 243 5.52 11.40 -26.92
C GLU A 243 4.72 10.35 -27.70
N SER A 244 5.32 9.19 -27.97
CA SER A 244 4.65 8.07 -28.66
C SER A 244 3.37 7.64 -27.94
N ARG A 245 3.38 7.59 -26.61
CA ARG A 245 2.18 7.26 -25.82
C ARG A 245 1.11 8.34 -25.91
N ARG A 246 1.48 9.62 -25.83
CA ARG A 246 0.51 10.73 -25.91
C ARG A 246 -0.19 10.79 -27.27
N LEU A 247 0.55 10.57 -28.35
CA LEU A 247 -0.02 10.46 -29.70
C LEU A 247 -1.02 9.30 -29.78
N ARG A 248 -0.70 8.16 -29.17
CA ARG A 248 -1.63 7.00 -29.10
C ARG A 248 -2.89 7.31 -28.29
N THR A 249 -2.77 7.97 -27.13
CA THR A 249 -3.94 8.30 -26.31
C THR A 249 -4.85 9.31 -26.98
N ASN A 250 -4.28 10.31 -27.68
CA ASN A 250 -5.07 11.31 -28.40
C ASN A 250 -5.82 10.69 -29.58
N ASN A 251 -5.15 9.82 -30.36
CA ASN A 251 -5.80 9.09 -31.46
C ASN A 251 -6.82 8.06 -30.94
N ALA A 252 -6.59 7.43 -29.79
CA ALA A 252 -7.56 6.52 -29.17
C ALA A 252 -8.84 7.25 -28.74
N TYR A 253 -8.73 8.49 -28.23
CA TYR A 253 -9.90 9.33 -27.93
C TYR A 253 -10.72 9.66 -29.19
N GLU A 254 -10.08 9.90 -30.34
CA GLU A 254 -10.79 10.10 -31.62
C GLU A 254 -11.45 8.80 -32.13
N VAL A 255 -10.79 7.65 -32.00
CA VAL A 255 -11.32 6.34 -32.47
C VAL A 255 -12.44 5.79 -31.56
N ILE A 256 -12.36 6.02 -30.25
CA ILE A 256 -13.43 5.63 -29.28
C ILE A 256 -14.69 6.47 -29.50
N SER A 257 -14.59 7.69 -30.03
CA SER A 257 -15.76 8.51 -30.39
C SER A 257 -16.57 7.96 -31.58
N THR A 258 -16.02 7.00 -32.34
CA THR A 258 -16.60 6.52 -33.61
C THR A 258 -16.84 5.01 -33.69
N SER A 259 -16.50 4.22 -32.66
CA SER A 259 -16.71 2.76 -32.72
C SER A 259 -17.15 2.10 -31.42
N ASN A 260 -18.21 1.30 -31.56
CA ASN A 260 -18.97 0.49 -30.61
C ASN A 260 -18.29 0.05 -29.29
N LYS A 261 -19.05 0.25 -28.20
CA LYS A 261 -18.96 -0.41 -26.90
C LYS A 261 -18.80 -1.93 -27.05
N THR A 262 -17.57 -2.42 -27.08
CA THR A 262 -17.29 -3.80 -26.66
C THR A 262 -17.14 -3.78 -25.14
N ALA A 263 -17.83 -4.70 -24.49
CA ALA A 263 -17.90 -4.83 -23.04
C ALA A 263 -16.57 -5.28 -22.44
N ALA A 264 -15.54 -4.43 -22.51
CA ALA A 264 -14.40 -4.54 -21.61
C ALA A 264 -14.96 -4.44 -20.18
N LEU A 265 -14.66 -5.43 -19.34
CA LEU A 265 -14.88 -5.34 -17.90
C LEU A 265 -14.31 -3.98 -17.46
N ASP A 266 -15.19 -3.08 -17.03
CA ASP A 266 -14.78 -1.74 -16.63
C ASP A 266 -14.08 -1.83 -15.27
N VAL A 267 -12.84 -2.30 -15.27
CA VAL A 267 -11.95 -2.33 -14.11
C VAL A 267 -11.68 -0.90 -13.61
N SER A 268 -12.04 0.13 -14.38
CA SER A 268 -11.87 1.53 -13.99
C SER A 268 -12.96 2.02 -13.03
N SER A 269 -14.15 1.41 -13.00
CA SER A 269 -15.17 1.77 -12.03
C SER A 269 -15.08 0.93 -10.76
N PHE A 270 -14.83 1.61 -9.63
CA PHE A 270 -14.84 0.98 -8.32
C PHE A 270 -16.27 0.51 -7.95
N PRO A 271 -16.46 -0.74 -7.49
CA PRO A 271 -17.80 -1.29 -7.27
C PRO A 271 -18.61 -0.51 -6.23
N LYS A 272 -19.83 -0.10 -6.58
CA LYS A 272 -20.73 0.66 -5.68
C LYS A 272 -21.04 -0.10 -4.38
N GLU A 273 -21.18 -1.43 -4.43
CA GLU A 273 -21.39 -2.26 -3.23
C GLU A 273 -20.26 -2.10 -2.20
N LEU A 274 -19.01 -1.96 -2.65
CA LEU A 274 -17.87 -1.75 -1.77
C LEU A 274 -17.86 -0.35 -1.14
N VAL A 275 -18.35 0.67 -1.85
CA VAL A 275 -18.53 2.02 -1.31
C VAL A 275 -19.54 2.03 -0.17
N GLU A 276 -20.69 1.38 -0.38
CA GLU A 276 -21.75 1.32 0.64
C GLU A 276 -21.30 0.52 1.88
N LYS A 277 -20.56 -0.58 1.69
CA LYS A 277 -19.97 -1.34 2.79
C LYS A 277 -18.87 -0.57 3.53
N ALA A 278 -18.11 0.29 2.83
CA ALA A 278 -17.12 1.14 3.48
C ALA A 278 -17.78 2.20 4.38
N LYS A 279 -18.89 2.81 3.93
CA LYS A 279 -19.66 3.79 4.71
C LYS A 279 -20.37 3.19 5.94
N LYS A 280 -20.70 1.90 5.89
CA LYS A 280 -21.35 1.14 6.97
C LYS A 280 -20.51 -0.09 7.30
N PRO A 281 -19.35 0.08 7.96
CA PRO A 281 -18.46 -1.03 8.24
C PRO A 281 -19.10 -1.98 9.25
N GLN A 282 -19.09 -3.28 8.93
CA GLN A 282 -19.60 -4.34 9.80
C GLN A 282 -18.44 -5.08 10.47
N VAL A 283 -18.72 -5.63 11.65
CA VAL A 283 -17.77 -6.53 12.32
C VAL A 283 -17.56 -7.77 11.47
N LEU A 284 -16.31 -8.20 11.31
CA LEU A 284 -15.98 -9.48 10.67
C LEU A 284 -15.47 -10.46 11.74
N GLN A 285 -16.05 -11.65 11.79
CA GLN A 285 -15.54 -12.76 12.61
C GLN A 285 -15.49 -14.02 11.76
N ILE A 286 -14.28 -14.56 11.57
CA ILE A 286 -14.07 -15.81 10.85
C ILE A 286 -13.53 -16.84 11.82
N ASP A 287 -14.30 -17.90 12.02
CA ASP A 287 -13.93 -19.05 12.83
C ASP A 287 -13.31 -20.15 11.96
N GLY A 288 -12.06 -19.92 11.53
CA GLY A 288 -11.31 -20.90 10.78
C GLY A 288 -10.93 -22.12 11.63
N LYS A 289 -10.65 -23.25 10.97
CA LYS A 289 -10.34 -24.53 11.63
C LYS A 289 -9.24 -24.47 12.69
N HIS A 290 -8.23 -23.62 12.48
CA HIS A 290 -7.06 -23.50 13.38
C HIS A 290 -6.77 -22.07 13.81
N VAL A 291 -7.33 -21.08 13.11
CA VAL A 291 -7.06 -19.66 13.32
C VAL A 291 -8.39 -18.94 13.28
N GLN A 292 -8.64 -18.11 14.29
CA GLN A 292 -9.77 -17.19 14.33
C GLN A 292 -9.31 -15.79 13.92
N TRP A 293 -10.13 -15.11 13.13
CA TRP A 293 -9.88 -13.74 12.69
C TRP A 293 -11.03 -12.83 13.09
N PHE A 294 -10.71 -11.74 13.78
CA PHE A 294 -11.64 -10.70 14.16
C PHE A 294 -11.25 -9.39 13.48
N ALA A 295 -12.22 -8.64 12.95
CA ALA A 295 -12.02 -7.25 12.52
C ALA A 295 -13.11 -6.38 13.18
N PRO A 296 -12.87 -5.86 14.40
CA PRO A 296 -13.78 -4.92 15.05
C PRO A 296 -13.81 -3.58 14.31
N VAL A 297 -14.95 -2.89 14.40
CA VAL A 297 -15.16 -1.56 13.79
C VAL A 297 -15.20 -0.43 14.82
N THR A 298 -15.13 -0.75 16.12
CA THR A 298 -15.10 0.22 17.22
C THR A 298 -13.99 -0.10 18.20
N LEU A 299 -13.46 0.95 18.84
CA LEU A 299 -12.45 0.79 19.90
C LEU A 299 -12.98 -0.02 21.09
N ALA A 300 -14.26 0.17 21.45
CA ALA A 300 -14.89 -0.56 22.55
C ALA A 300 -14.89 -2.08 22.30
N HIS A 301 -15.31 -2.51 21.10
CA HIS A 301 -15.31 -3.94 20.75
C HIS A 301 -13.88 -4.50 20.65
N LEU A 302 -12.92 -3.74 20.14
CA LEU A 302 -11.51 -4.13 20.16
C LEU A 302 -11.00 -4.39 21.59
N LEU A 303 -11.27 -3.46 22.52
CA LEU A 303 -10.84 -3.59 23.91
C LEU A 303 -11.49 -4.79 24.61
N GLU A 304 -12.76 -5.05 24.30
CA GLU A 304 -13.46 -6.23 24.80
C GLU A 304 -12.86 -7.53 24.25
N LEU A 305 -12.60 -7.61 22.94
CA LEU A 305 -11.93 -8.78 22.33
C LEU A 305 -10.56 -9.01 22.99
N LYS A 306 -9.79 -7.95 23.26
CA LYS A 306 -8.51 -8.08 23.94
C LYS A 306 -8.62 -8.43 25.42
N SER A 307 -9.73 -8.08 26.08
CA SER A 307 -10.03 -8.53 27.43
C SER A 307 -10.36 -10.03 27.48
N HIS A 308 -11.13 -10.53 26.50
CA HIS A 308 -11.50 -11.95 26.42
C HIS A 308 -10.37 -12.83 25.88
N TYR A 309 -9.59 -12.32 24.94
CA TYR A 309 -8.46 -13.00 24.32
C TYR A 309 -7.16 -12.17 24.47
N PRO A 310 -6.55 -12.14 25.67
CA PRO A 310 -5.32 -11.37 25.90
C PRO A 310 -4.18 -11.76 24.97
N ASP A 311 -4.11 -13.03 24.60
CA ASP A 311 -3.10 -13.62 23.72
C ASP A 311 -3.34 -13.38 22.22
N ALA A 312 -4.52 -12.89 21.83
CA ALA A 312 -4.83 -12.61 20.43
C ALA A 312 -3.87 -11.56 19.88
N LYS A 313 -3.21 -11.87 18.76
CA LYS A 313 -2.21 -10.98 18.16
C LYS A 313 -2.91 -9.91 17.33
N ILE A 314 -2.53 -8.64 17.54
CA ILE A 314 -3.06 -7.52 16.76
C ILE A 314 -2.36 -7.52 15.39
N SER A 315 -3.17 -7.51 14.32
CA SER A 315 -2.70 -7.48 12.94
C SER A 315 -3.09 -6.18 12.25
N VAL A 316 -2.17 -5.61 11.47
CA VAL A 316 -2.47 -4.51 10.52
C VAL A 316 -1.95 -4.93 9.15
N GLY A 317 -0.70 -4.63 8.83
CA GLY A 317 -0.08 -4.98 7.54
C GLY A 317 0.49 -6.39 7.42
N ASN A 318 0.57 -7.14 8.53
CA ASN A 318 1.13 -8.50 8.59
C ASN A 318 2.59 -8.62 8.11
N SER A 319 3.34 -7.51 8.00
CA SER A 319 4.71 -7.49 7.45
C SER A 319 5.75 -8.13 8.37
N GLU A 320 5.56 -8.12 9.68
CA GLU A 320 6.37 -8.91 10.63
C GLU A 320 5.74 -10.28 10.89
N MET A 321 4.45 -10.29 11.24
CA MET A 321 3.74 -11.51 11.62
C MET A 321 3.76 -12.57 10.51
N GLY A 322 3.68 -12.17 9.25
CA GLY A 322 3.84 -13.07 8.11
C GLY A 322 5.20 -13.77 8.11
N ILE A 323 6.28 -13.06 8.48
CA ILE A 323 7.63 -13.62 8.59
C ILE A 323 7.74 -14.54 9.80
N GLU A 324 7.21 -14.13 10.95
CA GLU A 324 7.19 -14.96 12.16
C GLU A 324 6.48 -16.30 11.91
N MET A 325 5.31 -16.27 11.28
CA MET A 325 4.55 -17.48 10.94
C MET A 325 5.25 -18.33 9.89
N LYS A 326 5.79 -17.69 8.84
CA LYS A 326 6.33 -18.41 7.68
C LYS A 326 7.72 -19.01 7.93
N PHE A 327 8.61 -18.24 8.57
CA PHE A 327 10.03 -18.57 8.68
C PHE A 327 10.48 -18.84 10.11
N LYS A 328 9.80 -18.27 11.13
CA LYS A 328 10.14 -18.51 12.55
C LYS A 328 9.26 -19.58 13.21
N GLY A 329 8.26 -20.10 12.50
CA GLY A 329 7.38 -21.18 12.96
C GLY A 329 6.35 -20.76 14.03
N PHE A 330 6.10 -19.46 14.20
CA PHE A 330 5.14 -18.96 15.18
C PHE A 330 3.72 -19.33 14.75
N LYS A 331 2.86 -19.63 15.72
CA LYS A 331 1.46 -20.00 15.48
C LYS A 331 0.55 -19.10 16.28
N TYR A 332 -0.27 -18.32 15.58
CA TYR A 332 -1.25 -17.44 16.17
C TYR A 332 -2.64 -18.02 16.01
N ALA A 333 -3.24 -18.49 17.11
CA ALA A 333 -4.59 -19.06 17.09
C ALA A 333 -5.67 -18.00 16.87
N ARG A 334 -5.41 -16.74 17.26
CA ARG A 334 -6.36 -15.63 17.22
C ARG A 334 -5.68 -14.36 16.70
N LEU A 335 -6.29 -13.74 15.71
CA LEU A 335 -5.82 -12.53 15.06
C LEU A 335 -6.92 -11.45 15.15
N ILE A 336 -6.54 -10.24 15.55
CA ILE A 336 -7.47 -9.09 15.57
C ILE A 336 -6.93 -8.02 14.62
N ASN A 337 -7.61 -7.82 13.50
CA ASN A 337 -7.29 -6.74 12.57
C ASN A 337 -7.96 -5.43 12.98
N VAL A 338 -7.13 -4.40 13.19
CA VAL A 338 -7.58 -3.12 13.74
C VAL A 338 -7.70 -2.01 12.70
N SER A 339 -7.55 -2.32 11.42
CA SER A 339 -7.57 -1.35 10.32
C SER A 339 -8.96 -0.73 10.07
N ARG A 340 -10.01 -1.18 10.77
CA ARG A 340 -11.38 -0.66 10.70
C ARG A 340 -11.78 0.16 11.92
N VAL A 341 -10.89 0.37 12.88
CA VAL A 341 -11.14 1.16 14.09
C VAL A 341 -10.73 2.62 13.84
N PRO A 342 -11.67 3.57 13.71
CA PRO A 342 -11.37 4.94 13.26
C PRO A 342 -10.29 5.65 14.08
N GLU A 343 -10.29 5.47 15.40
CA GLU A 343 -9.33 6.11 16.31
C GLU A 343 -7.89 5.64 16.09
N LEU A 344 -7.70 4.46 15.49
CA LEU A 344 -6.38 3.88 15.24
C LEU A 344 -5.85 4.18 13.83
N VAL A 345 -6.69 4.64 12.90
CA VAL A 345 -6.28 4.96 11.51
C VAL A 345 -6.27 6.47 11.22
N ALA A 346 -6.58 7.30 12.22
CA ALA A 346 -6.58 8.75 12.08
C ALA A 346 -5.24 9.39 12.49
N THR A 347 -4.90 10.50 11.82
CA THR A 347 -3.86 11.46 12.24
C THR A 347 -4.52 12.76 12.68
N LYS A 348 -3.92 13.48 13.63
CA LYS A 348 -4.39 14.79 14.08
C LYS A 348 -3.21 15.66 14.51
N ALA A 349 -3.14 16.89 13.99
CA ALA A 349 -2.24 17.92 14.53
C ALA A 349 -2.67 18.28 15.96
N VAL A 350 -1.72 18.32 16.88
CA VAL A 350 -1.93 18.68 18.27
C VAL A 350 -1.57 20.15 18.44
N THR A 351 -2.52 20.89 19.01
CA THR A 351 -2.38 22.32 19.28
C THR A 351 -2.51 22.61 20.77
N SER A 352 -2.10 23.82 21.18
CA SER A 352 -2.25 24.28 22.57
C SER A 352 -3.71 24.26 23.07
N ALA A 353 -4.69 24.27 22.16
CA ALA A 353 -6.12 24.14 22.47
C ALA A 353 -6.55 22.70 22.80
N ASP A 354 -5.74 21.69 22.48
CA ASP A 354 -6.04 20.28 22.76
C ASP A 354 -5.70 19.86 24.21
N HIS A 355 -5.06 20.74 24.99
CA HIS A 355 -4.77 20.53 26.41
C HIS A 355 -5.97 20.83 27.31
N ILE A 356 -6.71 19.78 27.66
CA ILE A 356 -7.58 19.80 28.83
C ILE A 356 -6.68 19.55 30.06
N ASN A 357 -6.26 20.61 30.75
CA ASN A 357 -5.48 20.67 32.01
C ASN A 357 -4.03 21.20 31.94
N GLN A 358 -3.85 22.40 31.39
CA GLN A 358 -2.77 23.36 31.72
C GLN A 358 -1.40 22.77 32.15
N THR A 359 -0.52 22.51 31.17
CA THR A 359 0.92 22.73 31.32
C THR A 359 1.41 23.41 30.04
N VAL A 360 1.54 24.73 30.09
CA VAL A 360 1.78 25.59 28.92
C VAL A 360 3.27 25.85 28.77
N PHE A 361 3.82 25.50 27.60
CA PHE A 361 4.96 26.21 27.04
C PHE A 361 4.46 27.58 26.57
N ALA A 362 4.94 28.65 27.20
CA ALA A 362 4.52 30.04 26.95
C ALA A 362 5.04 30.60 25.62
N GLY A 363 4.70 29.95 24.50
CA GLY A 363 4.93 30.44 23.15
C GLY A 363 3.66 31.00 22.52
N THR A 364 3.79 31.87 21.52
CA THR A 364 2.69 32.43 20.71
C THR A 364 2.21 31.49 19.59
N ASP A 365 2.86 30.33 19.44
CA ASP A 365 2.63 29.41 18.33
C ASP A 365 1.72 28.25 18.78
N PRO A 366 0.58 28.03 18.11
CA PRO A 366 -0.41 27.05 18.52
C PRO A 366 -0.02 25.60 18.21
N PHE A 367 1.01 25.31 17.40
CA PHE A 367 1.36 23.93 17.03
C PHE A 367 2.33 23.27 18.01
N GLU A 368 1.98 22.07 18.47
CA GLU A 368 2.76 21.33 19.46
C GLU A 368 3.23 19.95 18.99
N GLY A 369 2.55 19.35 18.02
CA GLY A 369 2.98 18.06 17.48
C GLY A 369 1.92 17.37 16.65
N VAL A 370 2.08 16.07 16.45
CA VAL A 370 1.17 15.24 15.67
C VAL A 370 0.83 13.98 16.45
N LYS A 371 -0.47 13.71 16.61
CA LYS A 371 -0.98 12.45 17.12
C LYS A 371 -1.24 11.52 15.94
N ILE A 372 -0.59 10.36 15.93
CA ILE A 372 -0.70 9.37 14.86
C ILE A 372 -1.39 8.13 15.43
N GLY A 373 -2.48 7.69 14.80
CA GLY A 373 -3.16 6.45 15.14
C GLY A 373 -2.25 5.22 14.94
N ALA A 374 -2.39 4.22 15.81
CA ALA A 374 -1.48 3.07 15.84
C ALA A 374 -1.47 2.24 14.54
N ALA A 375 -2.58 2.23 13.80
CA ALA A 375 -2.77 1.49 12.57
C ALA A 375 -2.55 2.34 11.31
N VAL A 376 -2.17 3.62 11.44
CA VAL A 376 -1.75 4.47 10.31
C VAL A 376 -0.52 3.86 9.64
N THR A 377 -0.59 3.70 8.33
CA THR A 377 0.48 3.10 7.53
C THR A 377 1.67 4.04 7.39
N LEU A 378 2.86 3.50 7.16
CA LEU A 378 4.07 4.33 7.01
C LEU A 378 4.00 5.24 5.78
N THR A 379 3.30 4.82 4.72
CA THR A 379 3.00 5.70 3.57
C THR A 379 2.14 6.89 3.98
N GLU A 380 1.07 6.66 4.76
CA GLU A 380 0.22 7.75 5.27
C GLU A 380 0.97 8.67 6.21
N VAL A 381 1.78 8.12 7.13
CA VAL A 381 2.64 8.93 8.00
C VAL A 381 3.52 9.86 7.15
N LYS A 382 4.20 9.34 6.12
CA LYS A 382 5.03 10.17 5.24
C LYS A 382 4.21 11.26 4.55
N GLN A 383 3.05 10.92 4.00
CA GLN A 383 2.18 11.86 3.27
C GLN A 383 1.67 12.99 4.18
N GLU A 384 1.10 12.64 5.33
CA GLU A 384 0.56 13.59 6.32
C GLU A 384 1.66 14.51 6.86
N LEU A 385 2.81 13.96 7.22
CA LEU A 385 3.94 14.76 7.70
C LEU A 385 4.49 15.68 6.60
N SER A 386 4.64 15.18 5.37
CA SER A 386 5.08 16.00 4.23
C SER A 386 4.12 17.15 3.94
N GLU A 387 2.81 16.98 4.11
CA GLU A 387 1.84 18.05 3.94
C GLU A 387 1.89 19.06 5.10
N LEU A 388 2.03 18.59 6.35
CA LEU A 388 2.23 19.47 7.50
C LEU A 388 3.50 20.31 7.37
N ILE A 389 4.61 19.73 6.92
CA ILE A 389 5.90 20.43 6.76
C ILE A 389 5.78 21.64 5.84
N LYS A 390 4.98 21.58 4.77
CA LYS A 390 4.79 22.71 3.84
C LYS A 390 4.12 23.93 4.49
N ASN A 391 3.32 23.68 5.52
CA ASN A 391 2.48 24.68 6.17
C ASN A 391 3.04 25.16 7.52
N LEU A 392 4.16 24.59 7.97
CA LEU A 392 4.81 24.91 9.25
C LEU A 392 6.10 25.70 9.01
N LEU A 393 6.48 26.49 10.02
CA LEU A 393 7.76 27.20 10.02
C LEU A 393 8.91 26.18 10.15
N SER A 394 10.02 26.42 9.44
CA SER A 394 11.14 25.48 9.32
C SER A 394 11.76 25.01 10.65
N TYR A 395 11.67 25.81 11.70
CA TYR A 395 12.16 25.42 13.03
C TYR A 395 11.25 24.40 13.75
N ARG A 396 9.98 24.24 13.31
CA ARG A 396 9.00 23.26 13.82
C ARG A 396 9.03 21.93 13.09
N THR A 397 9.66 21.87 11.91
CA THR A 397 9.57 20.71 11.01
C THR A 397 10.72 19.73 11.15
N ARG A 398 11.79 20.08 11.88
CA ARG A 398 13.04 19.30 11.96
C ARG A 398 12.83 17.81 12.24
N THR A 399 11.99 17.47 13.21
CA THR A 399 11.70 16.07 13.58
C THR A 399 10.84 15.38 12.52
N LEU A 400 9.83 16.09 12.00
CA LEU A 400 8.95 15.58 10.93
C LEU A 400 9.74 15.30 9.65
N GLU A 401 10.63 16.21 9.26
CA GLU A 401 11.53 16.04 8.11
C GLU A 401 12.46 14.85 8.29
N SER A 402 12.95 14.61 9.51
CA SER A 402 13.82 13.48 9.82
C SER A 402 13.09 12.15 9.64
N ILE A 403 11.82 12.07 10.06
CA ILE A 403 10.94 10.92 9.81
C ILE A 403 10.76 10.71 8.29
N CYS A 404 10.40 11.77 7.55
CA CYS A 404 10.20 11.66 6.10
C CYS A 404 11.47 11.24 5.34
N LYS A 405 12.65 11.73 5.76
CA LYS A 405 13.95 11.35 5.20
C LYS A 405 14.28 9.89 5.47
N MET A 406 14.06 9.40 6.68
CA MET A 406 14.27 8.00 7.03
C MET A 406 13.32 7.09 6.23
N LEU A 407 12.04 7.45 6.16
CA LEU A 407 11.03 6.68 5.42
C LEU A 407 11.31 6.60 3.91
N LYS A 408 12.18 7.47 3.35
CA LYS A 408 12.65 7.37 1.95
C LYS A 408 13.39 6.05 1.70
N TRP A 409 14.17 5.58 2.67
CA TRP A 409 14.99 4.36 2.56
C TRP A 409 14.44 3.18 3.38
N PHE A 410 13.28 3.36 4.01
CA PHE A 410 12.66 2.34 4.84
C PHE A 410 11.85 1.36 4.02
N ALA A 411 12.34 0.11 3.90
CA ALA A 411 11.66 -0.97 3.19
C ALA A 411 11.18 -0.57 1.78
N SER A 412 10.28 -1.33 1.19
CA SER A 412 9.66 -0.98 -0.09
C SER A 412 8.35 -0.20 0.07
N THR A 413 7.94 0.50 -0.99
CA THR A 413 6.62 1.13 -1.10
C THR A 413 5.49 0.15 -0.81
N HIS A 414 5.58 -1.08 -1.30
CA HIS A 414 4.56 -2.11 -1.06
C HIS A 414 4.42 -2.49 0.42
N ILE A 415 5.55 -2.52 1.14
CA ILE A 415 5.57 -2.75 2.59
C ILE A 415 5.05 -1.52 3.34
N ARG A 416 5.52 -0.32 2.99
CA ARG A 416 5.09 0.93 3.64
C ARG A 416 3.59 1.21 3.49
N ASN A 417 2.98 0.75 2.39
CA ASN A 417 1.55 0.87 2.13
C ASN A 417 0.66 0.05 3.10
N VAL A 418 1.23 -0.89 3.85
CA VAL A 418 0.46 -1.74 4.78
C VAL A 418 1.07 -1.81 6.19
N ALA A 419 2.39 -1.69 6.31
CA ALA A 419 3.08 -1.61 7.60
C ALA A 419 2.64 -0.33 8.33
N CYS A 420 2.30 -0.45 9.61
CA CYS A 420 1.87 0.68 10.41
C CYS A 420 2.93 1.14 11.42
N ILE A 421 2.79 2.38 11.87
CA ILE A 421 3.72 3.00 12.82
C ILE A 421 3.84 2.22 14.12
N ALA A 422 2.72 1.79 14.72
CA ALA A 422 2.78 1.03 15.95
C ALA A 422 3.32 -0.37 15.70
N GLY A 423 2.99 -1.01 14.58
CA GLY A 423 3.57 -2.30 14.21
C GLY A 423 5.10 -2.26 14.23
N ASN A 424 5.69 -1.21 13.66
CA ASN A 424 7.14 -1.02 13.70
C ASN A 424 7.66 -0.79 15.14
N LEU A 425 6.94 0.00 15.95
CA LEU A 425 7.27 0.26 17.35
C LEU A 425 7.23 -1.01 18.22
N VAL A 426 6.09 -1.72 18.24
CA VAL A 426 5.84 -2.84 19.16
C VAL A 426 6.56 -4.12 18.74
N THR A 427 6.92 -4.27 17.45
CA THR A 427 7.85 -5.33 17.03
C THR A 427 9.19 -5.19 17.74
N ALA A 428 9.60 -3.97 18.12
CA ALA A 428 10.79 -3.69 18.91
C ALA A 428 12.05 -4.38 18.34
N SER A 429 12.18 -4.39 17.01
CA SER A 429 13.35 -4.96 16.34
C SER A 429 14.61 -4.23 16.82
N PRO A 430 15.72 -4.95 17.12
CA PRO A 430 17.00 -4.35 17.48
C PRO A 430 17.56 -3.39 16.41
N ILE A 431 17.08 -3.51 15.18
CA ILE A 431 17.47 -2.71 14.01
C ILE A 431 16.31 -1.88 13.46
N SER A 432 15.31 -1.54 14.29
CA SER A 432 14.25 -0.63 13.88
C SER A 432 14.82 0.76 13.60
N ASP A 433 14.56 1.32 12.41
CA ASP A 433 14.99 2.69 12.07
C ASP A 433 14.13 3.76 12.75
N MET A 434 12.84 3.48 13.02
CA MET A 434 11.93 4.46 13.60
C MET A 434 12.09 4.58 15.12
N ASN A 435 12.38 3.48 15.83
CA ASN A 435 12.41 3.49 17.30
C ASN A 435 13.48 4.43 17.87
N PRO A 436 14.73 4.46 17.36
CA PRO A 436 15.73 5.43 17.78
C PRO A 436 15.29 6.88 17.53
N LEU A 437 14.64 7.15 16.40
CA LEU A 437 14.12 8.48 16.08
C LEU A 437 13.02 8.90 17.06
N LEU A 438 12.03 8.05 17.29
CA LEU A 438 10.93 8.34 18.23
C LEU A 438 11.45 8.55 19.66
N ALA A 439 12.43 7.75 20.10
CA ALA A 439 13.06 7.90 21.41
C ALA A 439 13.82 9.23 21.52
N ALA A 440 14.58 9.61 20.49
CA ALA A 440 15.30 10.89 20.46
C ALA A 440 14.38 12.12 20.38
N MET A 441 13.14 11.94 19.92
CA MET A 441 12.12 12.99 19.79
C MET A 441 11.25 13.18 21.05
N ASP A 442 11.47 12.39 22.10
CA ASP A 442 10.61 12.34 23.30
C ASP A 442 9.14 12.05 22.95
N ALA A 443 8.93 11.15 21.97
CA ALA A 443 7.59 10.75 21.56
C ALA A 443 6.93 9.91 22.67
N TYR A 444 5.70 10.27 23.04
CA TYR A 444 4.91 9.50 24.01
C TYR A 444 3.84 8.65 23.32
N HIS A 445 3.59 7.47 23.89
CA HIS A 445 2.47 6.60 23.49
C HIS A 445 1.29 6.72 24.47
N ARG A 446 0.07 6.52 23.98
CA ARG A 446 -1.15 6.44 24.80
C ARG A 446 -1.72 5.03 24.73
N ASN A 447 -1.78 4.36 25.88
CA ASN A 447 -2.35 3.03 26.00
C ASN A 447 -3.81 3.10 26.44
N ALA A 448 -4.63 2.15 25.97
CA ALA A 448 -6.02 1.98 26.39
C ALA A 448 -6.23 0.54 26.87
N VAL A 449 -6.94 0.37 27.98
CA VAL A 449 -7.24 -0.93 28.58
C VAL A 449 -8.72 -0.97 28.94
N TYR A 450 -9.37 -2.12 28.72
CA TYR A 450 -10.74 -2.34 29.14
C TYR A 450 -10.84 -2.30 30.67
N LYS A 451 -11.72 -1.45 31.22
CA LYS A 451 -12.11 -1.49 32.62
C LYS A 451 -13.55 -1.95 32.72
N ARG A 452 -13.78 -3.12 33.31
CA ARG A 452 -15.13 -3.57 33.66
C ARG A 452 -15.63 -2.67 34.79
N SER A 453 -16.71 -1.92 34.59
CA SER A 453 -17.36 -1.22 35.69
C SER A 453 -17.74 -2.26 36.74
N ALA A 454 -17.27 -2.09 37.97
CA ALA A 454 -17.73 -2.89 39.09
C ALA A 454 -19.23 -2.64 39.24
N MET A 455 -20.06 -3.59 38.82
CA MET A 455 -21.44 -3.64 39.32
C MET A 455 -21.31 -3.82 40.83
N HIS A 456 -21.67 -2.79 41.59
CA HIS A 456 -21.93 -2.95 43.00
C HIS A 456 -22.94 -4.10 43.16
N PRO A 457 -22.66 -5.12 43.98
CA PRO A 457 -23.71 -6.01 44.41
C PRO A 457 -24.69 -5.15 45.21
N SER A 458 -25.88 -4.93 44.67
CA SER A 458 -27.01 -4.47 45.45
C SER A 458 -27.23 -5.51 46.55
N ALA A 459 -26.90 -5.10 47.77
CA ALA A 459 -27.10 -5.85 49.00
C ALA A 459 -28.59 -6.09 49.28
#